data_AF-A0A2U2MYX9-F1
#
_entry.id   AF-A0A2U2MYX9-F1
#
_cell.length_a   1.000
_cell.length_b   1.000
_cell.length_c   1.000
_cell.angle_alpha   90.00
_cell.angle_beta   90.00
_cell.angle_gamma   90.00
#
_symmetry.space_group_name_H-M   'P 1'
#
loop_
_entity.id
_entity.type
_entity.pdbx_description
1 polymer ?
#
loop_
_entity_poly.entity_id
_entity_poly.type
_entity_poly.pdbx_seq_one_letter_code
_entity_poly.pdbx_strand_id
1 'polypeptide(L)'
;MGTMTIRKLDDDTIEKFKDIAKRNNRSAEAEARSLIEDFTAGRIVRHDMETSNFYDSLRKFMEENDIEGLAEGELPLPERTIGDERPPVIFE
;
A
#
# COMPACT_ATOMS: atom_id res chain seq x y z
N MET A 1 -1.70 20.60 -15.35
CA MET A 1 -1.67 19.36 -16.14
C MET A 1 -0.30 19.22 -16.77
N GLY A 2 0.39 18.11 -16.52
CA GLY A 2 1.64 17.79 -17.22
C GLY A 2 1.35 17.04 -18.51
N THR A 3 2.20 17.23 -19.53
CA THR A 3 2.19 16.41 -20.75
C THR A 3 3.43 15.53 -20.76
N MET A 4 3.28 14.27 -21.21
CA MET A 4 4.37 13.31 -21.31
C MET A 4 4.34 12.66 -22.69
N THR A 5 5.50 12.57 -23.34
CA THR A 5 5.64 11.90 -24.64
C THR A 5 6.45 10.63 -24.48
N ILE A 6 5.85 9.49 -24.83
CA ILE A 6 6.52 8.20 -24.87
C ILE A 6 6.94 7.94 -26.32
N ARG A 7 8.23 7.69 -26.54
CA ARG A 7 8.80 7.42 -27.87
C ARG A 7 9.38 6.01 -27.90
N LYS A 8 9.63 5.50 -29.12
CA LYS A 8 10.22 4.18 -29.36
C LYS A 8 9.40 3.03 -28.75
N LEU A 9 8.07 3.11 -28.90
CA LEU A 9 7.20 1.96 -28.66
C LEU A 9 7.16 1.12 -29.91
N ASP A 10 7.24 -0.20 -29.75
CA ASP A 10 7.09 -1.14 -30.86
C ASP A 10 5.69 -1.03 -31.46
N ASP A 11 5.60 -1.10 -32.79
CA ASP A 11 4.34 -0.95 -33.52
C ASP A 11 3.28 -1.98 -33.06
N ASP A 12 3.69 -3.23 -32.83
CA ASP A 12 2.84 -4.30 -32.28
C ASP A 12 2.22 -3.92 -30.93
N THR A 13 2.97 -3.19 -30.10
CA THR A 13 2.51 -2.75 -28.78
C THR A 13 1.51 -1.62 -28.93
N ILE A 14 1.76 -0.69 -29.86
CA ILE A 14 0.85 0.42 -30.16
C ILE A 14 -0.48 -0.10 -30.71
N GLU A 15 -0.47 -1.09 -31.61
CA GLU A 15 -1.68 -1.68 -32.19
C GLU A 15 -2.51 -2.38 -31.12
N LYS A 16 -1.91 -3.27 -30.33
CA LYS A 16 -2.60 -3.95 -29.23
C LYS A 16 -3.21 -2.96 -28.24
N PHE A 17 -2.48 -1.89 -27.93
CA PHE A 17 -2.96 -0.84 -27.02
C PHE A 17 -4.15 -0.06 -27.60
N LYS A 18 -4.11 0.29 -28.90
CA LYS A 18 -5.24 0.92 -29.59
C LYS A 18 -6.47 0.04 -29.60
N ASP A 19 -6.31 -1.26 -29.76
CA ASP A 19 -7.43 -2.20 -29.71
C ASP A 19 -8.06 -2.29 -28.31
N ILE A 20 -7.25 -2.28 -27.25
CA ILE A 20 -7.75 -2.23 -25.88
C ILE A 20 -8.55 -0.93 -25.65
N ALA A 21 -8.00 0.23 -26.05
CA ALA A 21 -8.67 1.50 -25.91
C ALA A 21 -10.03 1.53 -26.66
N LYS A 22 -10.07 0.97 -27.89
CA LYS A 22 -11.31 0.82 -28.65
C LYS A 22 -12.33 -0.07 -27.96
N ARG A 23 -11.93 -1.23 -27.43
CA ARG A 23 -12.82 -2.13 -26.67
C ARG A 23 -13.42 -1.43 -25.45
N ASN A 24 -12.65 -0.55 -24.82
CA ASN A 24 -13.07 0.23 -23.67
C ASN A 24 -13.83 1.52 -24.04
N ASN A 25 -14.14 1.76 -25.32
CA ASN A 25 -14.77 2.97 -25.84
C ASN A 25 -14.08 4.27 -25.39
N ARG A 26 -12.74 4.24 -25.34
CA ARG A 26 -11.89 5.35 -24.89
C ARG A 26 -10.90 5.75 -25.98
N SER A 27 -10.42 7.00 -25.91
CA SER A 27 -9.27 7.40 -26.70
C SER A 27 -8.00 6.74 -26.15
N ALA A 28 -6.99 6.52 -26.99
CA ALA A 28 -5.72 5.95 -26.56
C ALA A 28 -5.04 6.81 -25.47
N GLU A 29 -5.18 8.13 -25.54
CA GLU A 29 -4.65 9.03 -24.51
C GLU A 29 -5.39 8.87 -23.17
N ALA A 30 -6.73 8.79 -23.20
CA ALA A 30 -7.53 8.59 -22.00
C ALA A 30 -7.24 7.23 -21.34
N GLU A 31 -7.08 6.19 -22.16
CA GLU A 31 -6.70 4.86 -21.68
C GLU A 31 -5.29 4.86 -21.08
N ALA A 32 -4.33 5.54 -21.72
CA ALA A 32 -2.96 5.63 -21.22
C ALA A 32 -2.91 6.39 -19.89
N ARG A 33 -3.70 7.47 -19.78
CA ARG A 33 -3.87 8.22 -18.53
C ARG A 33 -4.42 7.34 -17.42
N SER A 34 -5.54 6.65 -17.67
CA SER A 34 -6.18 5.74 -16.70
C SER A 34 -5.20 4.68 -16.22
N LEU A 35 -4.48 4.03 -17.15
CA LEU A 35 -3.53 2.98 -16.81
C LEU A 35 -2.38 3.48 -15.93
N ILE A 36 -1.84 4.66 -16.23
CA ILE A 36 -0.77 5.26 -15.44
C ILE A 36 -1.27 5.68 -14.06
N GLU A 37 -2.47 6.26 -13.98
CA GLU A 37 -3.10 6.64 -12.71
C GLU A 37 -3.35 5.42 -11.83
N ASP A 38 -3.92 4.35 -12.37
CA ASP A 38 -4.19 3.10 -11.63
C ASP A 38 -2.89 2.46 -11.14
N PHE A 39 -1.86 2.40 -12.00
CA PHE A 39 -0.55 1.86 -11.60
C PHE A 39 0.10 2.72 -10.52
N THR A 40 0.03 4.05 -10.64
CA THR A 40 0.62 4.98 -9.69
C THR A 40 -0.10 4.93 -8.36
N ALA A 41 -1.44 4.91 -8.36
CA ALA A 41 -2.25 4.75 -7.15
C ALA A 41 -1.90 3.43 -6.44
N GLY A 42 -1.81 2.32 -7.18
CA GLY A 42 -1.39 1.05 -6.60
C GLY A 42 0.04 1.06 -6.03
N ARG A 43 0.96 1.80 -6.67
CA ARG A 43 2.32 1.97 -6.15
C ARG A 43 2.37 2.86 -4.92
N ILE A 44 1.63 3.96 -4.89
CA ILE A 44 1.53 4.85 -3.73
C ILE A 44 0.95 4.07 -2.56
N VAL A 45 -0.14 3.34 -2.73
CA VAL A 45 -0.73 2.52 -1.66
C VAL A 45 0.27 1.49 -1.13
N ARG A 46 0.98 0.77 -2.00
CA ARG A 46 2.01 -0.18 -1.54
C ARG A 46 3.17 0.51 -0.84
N HIS A 47 3.67 1.60 -1.40
CA HIS A 47 4.75 2.38 -0.81
C HIS A 47 4.33 2.95 0.55
N ASP A 48 3.11 3.47 0.67
CA ASP A 48 2.55 3.96 1.92
C ASP A 48 2.36 2.82 2.90
N MET A 49 1.90 1.63 2.49
CA MET A 49 1.85 0.46 3.39
C MET A 49 3.24 0.02 3.87
N GLU A 50 4.27 0.07 3.00
CA GLU A 50 5.65 -0.30 3.34
C GLU A 50 6.35 0.77 4.21
N THR A 51 6.05 2.06 4.01
CA THR A 51 6.65 3.17 4.77
C THR A 51 5.85 3.58 6.00
N SER A 52 4.53 3.42 5.98
CA SER A 52 3.62 3.74 7.09
C SER A 52 3.34 2.55 8.00
N ASN A 53 4.05 1.41 7.86
CA ASN A 53 3.97 0.36 8.87
C ASN A 53 4.45 0.97 10.20
N PHE A 54 3.48 1.41 11.01
CA PHE A 54 3.67 2.20 12.20
C PHE A 54 4.63 1.50 13.16
N TYR A 55 4.54 0.17 13.24
CA TYR A 55 5.41 -0.64 14.08
C TYR A 55 6.86 -0.68 13.57
N ASP A 56 7.08 -0.73 12.26
CA ASP A 56 8.44 -0.71 11.69
C ASP A 56 9.07 0.69 11.84
N SER A 57 8.28 1.74 11.62
CA SER A 57 8.71 3.13 11.85
C SER A 57 8.99 3.40 13.33
N LEU A 58 8.17 2.86 14.23
CA LEU A 58 8.35 3.00 15.68
C LEU A 58 9.57 2.20 16.16
N ARG A 59 9.81 1.00 15.63
CA ARG A 59 11.05 0.24 15.89
C ARG A 59 12.29 1.01 15.43
N LYS A 60 12.31 1.51 14.19
CA LYS A 60 13.43 2.33 13.68
C LYS A 60 13.68 3.56 14.54
N PHE A 61 12.63 4.28 14.91
CA PHE A 61 12.75 5.46 15.79
C PHE A 61 13.37 5.09 17.15
N MET A 62 12.98 3.97 17.72
CA MET A 62 13.53 3.51 19.01
C MET A 62 14.97 3.02 18.91
N GLU A 63 15.33 2.30 17.84
CA GLU A 63 16.72 1.93 17.54
C GLU A 63 17.60 3.18 17.37
N GLU A 64 17.12 4.20 16.67
CA GLU A 64 17.86 5.46 16.45
C GLU A 64 18.02 6.30 17.73
N ASN A 65 17.12 6.16 18.70
CA ASN A 65 17.10 6.92 19.95
C ASN A 65 17.51 6.10 21.19
N ASP A 66 18.00 4.87 21.00
CA ASP A 66 18.45 3.95 22.06
C ASP A 66 17.38 3.69 23.14
N ILE A 67 16.13 3.50 22.70
CA ILE A 67 14.99 3.25 23.60
C ILE A 67 14.75 1.75 23.72
N GLU A 68 15.00 1.19 24.90
CA GLU A 68 14.75 -0.21 25.26
C GLU A 68 13.23 -0.52 25.38
N GLY A 69 12.82 -1.77 25.13
CA GLY A 69 11.47 -2.27 25.43
C GLY A 69 10.62 -2.76 24.26
N LEU A 70 11.14 -2.83 23.03
CA LEU A 70 10.39 -3.27 21.84
C LEU A 70 11.18 -4.21 20.92
N ALA A 71 12.34 -4.70 21.37
CA ALA A 71 13.04 -5.80 20.71
C ALA A 71 12.19 -7.08 20.72
N GLU A 72 12.46 -7.99 19.77
CA GLU A 72 11.74 -9.25 19.66
C GLU A 72 11.92 -10.07 20.96
N GLY A 73 10.84 -10.19 21.75
CA GLY A 73 10.83 -10.91 23.04
C GLY A 73 11.01 -10.04 24.28
N GLU A 74 11.15 -8.72 24.15
CA GLU A 74 11.41 -7.80 25.27
C GLU A 74 10.14 -7.32 25.98
N LEU A 75 9.01 -7.30 25.26
CA LEU A 75 7.70 -7.07 25.88
C LEU A 75 7.24 -8.36 26.56
N PRO A 76 7.20 -8.44 27.90
CA PRO A 76 6.58 -9.57 28.56
C PRO A 76 5.12 -9.59 28.16
N LEU A 77 4.70 -10.63 27.42
CA LEU A 77 3.28 -10.90 27.28
C LEU A 77 2.75 -11.11 28.70
N PRO A 78 1.73 -10.36 29.15
CA PRO A 78 1.14 -10.62 30.45
C PRO A 78 0.72 -12.10 30.48
N GLU A 79 1.02 -12.79 31.58
CA GLU A 79 0.54 -14.16 31.76
C GLU A 79 -0.97 -14.15 31.51
N ARG A 80 -1.41 -14.94 30.53
CA ARG A 80 -2.84 -15.12 30.26
C ARG A 80 -3.44 -15.86 31.44
N THR A 81 -3.86 -15.13 32.47
CA THR A 81 -4.63 -15.69 33.56
C THR A 81 -5.96 -16.15 32.98
N ILE A 82 -6.19 -17.47 33.03
CA ILE A 82 -7.44 -18.11 32.56
C ILE A 82 -8.66 -17.54 33.31
N GLY A 83 -8.46 -16.81 34.42
CA GLY A 83 -9.49 -16.18 35.24
C GLY A 83 -9.86 -14.74 34.91
N ASP A 84 -9.27 -14.10 33.90
CA ASP A 84 -9.71 -12.77 33.44
C ASP A 84 -10.91 -12.90 32.48
N GLU A 85 -11.93 -13.63 32.95
CA GLU A 85 -13.25 -13.62 32.31
C GLU A 85 -13.81 -12.21 32.48
N ARG A 86 -13.87 -11.45 31.38
CA ARG A 86 -14.59 -10.17 31.36
C ARG A 86 -15.97 -10.42 31.95
N PRO A 87 -16.43 -9.62 32.95
CA PRO A 87 -17.73 -9.82 33.53
C PRO A 87 -18.78 -9.83 32.41
N PRO A 88 -19.75 -10.77 32.44
CA PRO A 88 -20.75 -10.88 31.40
C PRO A 88 -21.49 -9.55 31.29
N VAL A 89 -21.57 -9.01 30.07
CA VAL A 89 -22.31 -7.78 29.80
C VAL A 89 -23.80 -8.12 29.95
N ILE A 90 -24.40 -7.68 31.05
CA ILE A 90 -25.84 -7.78 31.27
C ILE A 90 -26.46 -6.53 30.64
N PHE A 91 -27.36 -6.71 29.68
CA PHE A 91 -28.19 -5.63 29.16
C PHE A 91 -29.50 -5.62 29.96
N GLU A 92 -29.77 -4.52 30.66
CA GLU A 92 -31.10 -4.22 31.24
C GLU A 92 -32.11 -3.83 30.15
#